data_AF-A0A351EVN8-F1
#
_entry.id   AF-A0A351EVN8-F1
#
_cell.length_a   1.000
_cell.length_b   1.000
_cell.length_c   1.000
_cell.angle_alpha   90.00
_cell.angle_beta   90.00
_cell.angle_gamma   90.00
#
_symmetry.space_group_name_H-M   'P 1'
#
loop_
_entity.id
_entity.type
_entity.pdbx_description
1 polymer ?
#
loop_
_entity_poly.entity_id
_entity_poly.type
_entity_poly.pdbx_seq_one_letter_code
_entity_poly.pdbx_strand_id
1 'polypeptide(L)'
;MTVPRLFDRNGNAGPTVWADGQIVGGWIQRPDGKNAIEVARGLSSTHQLLLNEAIDQLQLVLGDAMVRPRFPAPVQKDLFARA
;
A
#
# COMPACT_ATOMS: atom_id res chain seq x y z
N MET A 1 8.06 9.99 1.29
CA MET A 1 6.68 10.15 0.78
C MET A 1 5.97 11.17 1.66
N THR A 2 5.19 12.08 1.08
CA THR A 2 4.45 13.10 1.83
C THR A 2 3.00 12.66 2.04
N VAL A 3 2.40 13.02 3.17
CA VAL A 3 1.01 12.68 3.54
C VAL A 3 0.00 12.97 2.42
N PRO A 4 0.06 14.10 1.67
CA PRO A 4 -0.90 14.37 0.59
C PRO A 4 -0.92 13.34 -0.55
N ARG A 5 0.17 12.58 -0.77
CA ARG A 5 0.21 11.59 -1.86
C ARG A 5 -0.63 10.34 -1.59
N LEU A 6 -1.09 10.16 -0.35
CA LEU A 6 -1.88 9.01 0.09
C LEU A 6 -3.39 9.20 -0.10
N PHE A 7 -3.82 10.43 -0.36
CA PHE A 7 -5.23 10.79 -0.47
C PHE A 7 -5.56 11.26 -1.89
N ASP A 8 -6.76 10.94 -2.36
CA ASP A 8 -7.29 11.52 -3.60
C ASP A 8 -7.65 13.00 -3.42
N ARG A 9 -8.12 13.65 -4.50
CA ARG A 9 -8.51 15.07 -4.47
C ARG A 9 -9.65 15.40 -3.50
N ASN A 10 -10.46 14.40 -3.12
CA ASN A 10 -11.59 14.54 -2.21
C ASN A 10 -11.19 14.21 -0.76
N GLY A 11 -9.94 13.82 -0.51
CA GLY A 11 -9.45 13.43 0.82
C GLY A 11 -9.65 11.96 1.16
N ASN A 12 -10.04 11.09 0.21
CA ASN A 12 -10.17 9.66 0.48
C ASN A 12 -8.82 8.97 0.40
N ALA A 13 -8.50 8.14 1.39
CA ALA A 13 -7.36 7.23 1.32
C ALA A 13 -7.73 6.00 0.47
N GLY A 14 -6.80 5.56 -0.37
CA GLY A 14 -6.85 4.22 -0.93
C GLY A 14 -6.20 3.19 0.02
N PRO A 15 -5.78 2.02 -0.49
CA PRO A 15 -5.04 1.06 0.32
C PRO A 15 -3.73 1.65 0.87
N THR A 16 -3.56 1.52 2.20
CA THR A 16 -2.50 2.15 2.99
C THR A 16 -1.73 1.12 3.81
N VAL A 17 -0.47 1.46 4.13
CA VAL A 17 0.39 0.69 5.04
C VAL A 17 0.48 1.45 6.36
N TRP A 18 0.32 0.73 7.47
CA TRP A 18 0.29 1.28 8.82
C TRP A 18 1.41 0.70 9.68
N ALA A 19 1.99 1.54 10.53
CA ALA A 19 2.96 1.16 11.55
C ALA A 19 2.81 2.09 12.76
N ASP A 20 2.85 1.55 13.98
CA ASP A 20 2.74 2.32 15.24
C ASP A 20 1.57 3.35 15.25
N GLY A 21 0.42 2.96 14.69
CA GLY A 21 -0.77 3.82 14.61
C GLY A 21 -0.71 4.94 13.56
N GLN A 22 0.31 4.95 12.69
CA GLN A 22 0.50 5.96 11.64
C GLN A 22 0.46 5.36 10.24
N ILE A 23 -0.05 6.12 9.28
CA ILE A 23 0.06 5.76 7.86
C ILE A 23 1.47 6.07 7.39
N VAL A 24 2.20 5.02 7.02
CA VAL A 24 3.59 5.10 6.56
C VAL A 24 3.73 4.85 5.06
N GLY A 25 2.70 4.34 4.40
CA GLY A 25 2.81 3.85 3.03
C GLY A 25 1.49 3.74 2.29
N GLY A 26 1.59 3.51 0.98
CA GLY A 26 0.49 3.12 0.11
C GLY A 26 0.84 1.83 -0.61
N TRP A 27 -0.18 1.07 -1.02
CA TRP A 27 0.01 -0.14 -1.79
C TRP A 27 -1.04 -0.32 -2.88
N ILE A 28 -0.71 -1.16 -3.87
CA ILE A 28 -1.63 -1.66 -4.90
C ILE A 28 -1.47 -3.18 -5.00
N GLN A 29 -2.43 -3.84 -5.64
CA GLN A 29 -2.23 -5.19 -6.16
C GLN A 29 -1.91 -5.13 -7.66
N ARG A 30 -0.84 -5.79 -8.07
CA ARG A 30 -0.44 -5.95 -9.47
C ARG A 30 -1.32 -6.99 -10.16
N PRO A 31 -1.33 -7.06 -11.50
CA PRO A 31 -2.12 -8.07 -12.23
C PRO A 31 -1.77 -9.53 -11.89
N ASP A 32 -0.55 -9.78 -11.41
CA ASP A 32 -0.08 -11.10 -10.95
C ASP A 32 -0.51 -11.44 -9.51
N GLY A 33 -1.35 -10.60 -8.89
CA GLY A 33 -1.85 -10.78 -7.53
C GLY A 33 -0.89 -10.30 -6.43
N LYS A 34 0.35 -9.94 -6.74
CA LYS A 34 1.33 -9.49 -5.75
C LYS A 34 1.12 -8.02 -5.37
N ASN A 35 1.45 -7.68 -4.13
CA ASN A 35 1.34 -6.30 -3.65
C ASN A 35 2.61 -5.51 -4.06
N ALA A 36 2.41 -4.33 -4.65
CA ALA A 36 3.48 -3.34 -4.81
C ALA A 36 3.28 -2.22 -3.79
N ILE A 37 4.36 -1.84 -3.10
CA ILE A 37 4.29 -0.99 -1.91
C ILE A 37 5.28 0.17 -2.04
N GLU A 38 4.86 1.36 -1.61
CA GLU A 38 5.73 2.51 -1.37
C GLU A 38 5.55 2.96 0.08
N VAL A 39 6.64 3.01 0.85
CA VAL A 39 6.64 3.56 2.21
C VAL A 39 7.45 4.85 2.24
N ALA A 40 7.07 5.78 3.13
CA ALA A 40 7.92 6.88 3.51
C ALA A 40 9.22 6.33 4.12
N ARG A 41 10.34 7.00 3.83
CA ARG A 41 11.68 6.59 4.26
C ARG A 41 11.70 6.41 5.79
N GLY A 42 12.35 5.33 6.26
CA GLY A 42 12.76 5.19 7.66
C GLY A 42 12.14 4.04 8.43
N LEU A 43 11.56 3.01 7.78
CA LEU A 43 11.15 1.81 8.50
C LEU A 43 12.39 1.09 9.07
N SER A 44 12.36 0.80 10.37
CA SER A 44 13.35 -0.06 11.01
C SER A 44 13.29 -1.48 10.43
N SER A 45 14.33 -2.29 10.68
CA SER A 45 14.35 -3.69 10.27
C SER A 45 13.16 -4.48 10.84
N THR A 46 12.79 -4.24 12.10
CA THR A 46 11.60 -4.85 12.72
C THR A 46 10.32 -4.52 11.96
N HIS A 47 10.12 -3.24 11.59
CA HIS A 47 8.94 -2.85 10.81
C HIS A 47 8.91 -3.46 9.42
N GLN A 48 10.07 -3.67 8.80
CA GLN A 48 10.16 -4.35 7.51
C GLN A 48 9.76 -5.82 7.61
N LEU A 49 10.16 -6.51 8.68
CA LEU A 49 9.75 -7.90 8.94
C LEU A 49 8.23 -7.99 9.16
N LEU A 50 7.67 -7.13 10.00
CA LEU A 50 6.23 -7.07 10.25
C LEU A 50 5.42 -6.73 9.00
N LEU A 51 5.95 -5.84 8.15
CA LEU A 51 5.32 -5.52 6.87
C LEU A 51 5.27 -6.76 5.96
N ASN A 52 6.34 -7.54 5.87
CA ASN A 52 6.36 -8.76 5.06
C ASN A 52 5.35 -9.78 5.58
N GLU A 53 5.29 -10.01 6.90
CA GLU A 53 4.29 -10.89 7.49
C GLU A 53 2.86 -10.41 7.23
N ALA A 54 2.62 -9.10 7.31
CA ALA A 54 1.31 -8.52 7.00
C ALA A 54 0.93 -8.69 5.52
N ILE A 55 1.89 -8.66 4.59
CA ILE A 55 1.65 -8.95 3.16
C ILE A 55 1.22 -10.40 2.98
N ASP A 56 1.94 -11.34 3.60
CA ASP A 56 1.63 -12.77 3.50
C ASP A 56 0.24 -13.08 4.07
N GLN A 57 -0.08 -12.50 5.23
CA GLN A 57 -1.41 -12.58 5.84
C GLN A 57 -2.49 -11.98 4.94
N LEU A 58 -2.24 -10.81 4.36
CA LEU A 58 -3.18 -10.16 3.44
C LEU A 58 -3.44 -11.02 2.19
N GLN A 59 -2.41 -11.64 1.63
CA GLN A 59 -2.55 -12.54 0.48
C GLN A 59 -3.41 -13.76 0.83
N LEU A 60 -3.21 -14.35 2.01
CA LEU A 60 -4.02 -15.45 2.48
C LEU A 60 -5.49 -15.05 2.66
N VAL A 61 -5.75 -13.86 3.21
CA VAL A 61 -7.12 -13.34 3.41
C VAL A 61 -7.81 -13.02 2.09
N LEU A 62 -7.11 -12.44 1.12
CA LEU A 62 -7.67 -12.09 -0.18
C LEU A 62 -7.93 -13.34 -1.05
N GLY A 63 -7.08 -14.36 -0.96
CA GLY A 63 -7.13 -15.50 -1.87
C GLY A 63 -7.07 -15.04 -3.32
N ASP A 64 -8.07 -15.42 -4.12
CA ASP A 64 -8.19 -15.04 -5.54
C ASP A 64 -8.78 -13.63 -5.76
N ALA A 65 -9.20 -12.94 -4.69
CA ALA A 65 -9.82 -11.63 -4.80
C ALA A 65 -8.79 -10.54 -5.18
N MET A 66 -9.18 -9.68 -6.12
CA MET A 66 -8.33 -8.57 -6.59
C MET A 66 -8.80 -7.21 -6.05
N VAL A 67 -7.92 -6.50 -5.34
CA VAL A 67 -8.20 -5.14 -4.85
C VAL A 67 -7.86 -4.12 -5.93
N ARG A 68 -8.89 -3.50 -6.51
CA ARG A 68 -8.76 -2.47 -7.56
C ARG A 68 -9.35 -1.13 -7.12
N PRO A 69 -8.52 -0.13 -6.75
CA PRO A 69 -9.01 1.19 -6.37
C PRO A 69 -9.70 1.86 -7.56
N ARG A 70 -10.98 2.23 -7.40
CA ARG A 70 -11.73 2.97 -8.44
C ARG A 70 -11.20 4.40 -8.64
N PHE A 71 -10.74 5.02 -7.56
CA PHE A 71 -10.16 6.36 -7.54
C PHE A 71 -8.77 6.31 -6.86
N PRO A 72 -7.72 5.91 -7.59
CA PRO A 72 -6.39 5.78 -6.99
C PRO A 72 -5.84 7.14 -6.57
N ALA A 73 -5.31 7.20 -5.35
CA ALA A 73 -4.51 8.31 -4.85
C ALA A 73 -3.20 8.43 -5.65
N PRO A 74 -2.50 9.58 -5.59
CA PRO A 74 -1.26 9.80 -6.34
C PRO A 74 -0.23 8.67 -6.18
N VAL A 75 0.03 8.19 -4.96
CA VAL A 75 0.97 7.08 -4.71
C VAL A 75 0.59 5.80 -5.46
N GLN A 76 -0.70 5.48 -5.54
CA GLN A 76 -1.17 4.27 -6.22
C GLN A 76 -1.06 4.41 -7.73
N LYS A 77 -1.31 5.61 -8.28
CA LYS A 77 -1.06 5.88 -9.71
C LYS A 77 0.41 5.66 -10.06
N ASP A 78 1.31 6.18 -9.23
CA ASP A 78 2.74 6.03 -9.45
C ASP A 78 3.21 4.57 -9.29
N LEU A 79 2.57 3.82 -8.38
CA LEU A 79 2.81 2.38 -8.22
C LEU A 79 2.31 1.59 -9.43
N PHE A 80 1.12 1.87 -9.95
CA PHE A 80 0.59 1.23 -11.16
C PHE A 80 1.45 1.55 -12.39
N ALA A 81 1.97 2.77 -12.50
CA ALA A 81 2.77 3.19 -13.65
C ALA A 81 4.14 2.50 -13.75
N ARG A 82 4.66 1.94 -12.65
CA ARG A 82 5.96 1.25 -12.58
C ARG A 82 5.85 -0.26 -12.33
N ALA A 83 4.61 -0.75 -12.20
CA ALA A 83 4.29 -2.14 -11.89
C ALA A 83 4.17 -3.00 -13.15
#